data_AF-A0A938ICU7-F1
#
_entry.id   AF-A0A938ICU7-F1
#
_cell.length_a   1.000
_cell.length_b   1.000
_cell.length_c   1.000
_cell.angle_alpha   90.00
_cell.angle_beta   90.00
_cell.angle_gamma   90.00
#
_symmetry.space_group_name_H-M   'P 1'
#
loop_
_entity.id
_entity.type
_entity.pdbx_description
1 polymer ?
#
loop_
_entity_poly.entity_id
_entity_poly.type
_entity_poly.pdbx_seq_one_letter_code
_entity_poly.pdbx_strand_id
1 'polypeptide(L)'
;MRARRRRARRASAVAATTSRRRRWTWLPRSVRRARLVTNVLQRCSRVTDRLARMNAPACSLLPRRGPVLAALALGSLASVALLFFRYAATGRVGFGFLLWNLFLAWIPLGFAQLACWPRWPLWSRLPFAAAWLAFLPNAFYLLTDLIHLRERPPVPIWWDLLCVQSFVWNGILLGFVSLYWVQERVERRLGAFPGWCCAALVLALCGLGVYLGRMLRWNSWELAERPLELFGELYTLLRHPTRDRTALLFPLSFAAFYGVCYAMLWVLAGLRRRPREHVAALDTNSTQAAACTSVRACTPRSTPSSAS
;
A
#
# COMPACT_ATOMS: atom_id res chain seq x y z
N MET A 1 27.89 32.62 -47.56
CA MET A 1 28.07 33.08 -46.14
C MET A 1 27.72 32.07 -45.05
N ARG A 2 26.73 31.16 -45.20
CA ARG A 2 26.33 30.20 -44.13
C ARG A 2 27.32 29.04 -43.87
N ALA A 3 28.17 28.67 -44.82
CA ALA A 3 29.15 27.58 -44.67
C ALA A 3 30.35 27.94 -43.76
N ARG A 4 30.85 29.20 -43.82
CA ARG A 4 31.95 29.68 -42.96
C ARG A 4 31.56 29.73 -41.47
N ARG A 5 30.32 30.11 -41.15
CA ARG A 5 29.81 30.14 -39.76
C ARG A 5 29.68 28.74 -39.13
N ARG A 6 29.39 27.70 -39.92
CA ARG A 6 29.34 26.31 -39.42
C ARG A 6 30.73 25.72 -39.14
N ARG A 7 31.76 26.06 -39.93
CA ARG A 7 33.15 25.65 -39.65
C ARG A 7 33.72 26.30 -38.40
N ALA A 8 33.44 27.59 -38.16
CA ALA A 8 33.88 28.30 -36.95
C ALA A 8 33.26 27.69 -35.67
N ARG A 9 31.96 27.37 -35.67
CA ARG A 9 31.30 26.73 -34.51
C ARG A 9 31.81 25.31 -34.23
N ARG A 10 32.17 24.54 -35.26
CA ARG A 10 32.79 23.21 -35.07
C ARG A 10 34.22 23.31 -34.52
N ALA A 11 35.01 24.29 -34.96
CA ALA A 11 36.36 24.52 -34.42
C ALA A 11 36.33 24.94 -32.93
N SER A 12 35.41 25.82 -32.55
CA SER A 12 35.24 26.23 -31.14
C SER A 12 34.71 25.10 -30.24
N ALA A 13 33.83 24.23 -30.76
CA ALA A 13 33.34 23.06 -30.02
C ALA A 13 34.44 22.01 -29.82
N VAL A 14 35.30 21.77 -30.83
CA VAL A 14 36.45 20.87 -30.69
C VAL A 14 37.47 21.45 -29.70
N ALA A 15 37.82 22.73 -29.78
CA ALA A 15 38.75 23.38 -28.85
C ALA A 15 38.27 23.35 -27.38
N ALA A 16 36.96 23.54 -27.14
CA ALA A 16 36.36 23.43 -25.80
C ALA A 16 36.38 21.99 -25.25
N THR A 17 36.32 20.98 -26.13
CA THR A 17 36.39 19.58 -25.73
C THR A 17 37.82 19.15 -25.42
N THR A 18 38.81 19.66 -26.18
CA THR A 18 40.24 19.38 -25.96
C THR A 18 40.78 20.06 -24.69
N SER A 19 40.32 21.28 -24.36
CA SER A 19 40.70 21.96 -23.12
C SER A 19 40.10 21.29 -21.88
N ARG A 20 38.91 20.68 -22.01
CA ARG A 20 38.30 19.88 -20.94
C ARG A 20 39.03 18.56 -20.75
N ARG A 21 39.52 17.90 -21.80
CA ARG A 21 40.26 16.63 -21.73
C ARG A 21 41.67 16.78 -21.16
N ARG A 22 42.40 17.87 -21.48
CA ARG A 22 43.75 18.14 -20.95
C ARG A 22 43.79 18.53 -19.48
N ARG A 23 42.66 18.92 -18.87
CA ARG A 23 42.58 19.27 -17.44
C ARG A 23 42.53 18.04 -16.52
N TRP A 24 42.33 16.83 -17.07
CA TRP A 24 42.21 15.59 -16.28
C TRP A 24 43.50 14.79 -16.17
N THR A 25 44.53 15.08 -16.96
CA THR A 25 45.77 14.30 -16.96
C THR A 25 46.72 14.66 -15.83
N TRP A 26 46.57 15.83 -15.20
CA TRP A 26 47.47 16.34 -14.15
C TRP A 26 46.98 16.15 -12.71
N LEU A 27 45.83 15.51 -12.49
CA LEU A 27 45.37 15.20 -11.13
C LEU A 27 46.11 13.98 -10.58
N PRO A 28 46.76 14.07 -9.39
CA PRO A 28 47.42 12.96 -8.72
C PRO A 28 46.49 11.75 -8.59
N ARG A 29 47.05 10.54 -8.66
CA ARG A 29 46.27 9.27 -8.59
C ARG A 29 45.39 9.19 -7.33
N SER A 30 45.81 9.82 -6.23
CA SER A 30 45.06 9.95 -4.97
C SER A 30 43.74 10.74 -5.14
N VAL A 31 43.75 11.85 -5.88
CA VAL A 31 42.58 12.72 -6.08
C VAL A 31 41.55 12.08 -7.02
N ARG A 32 42.00 11.28 -8.00
CA ARG A 32 41.09 10.50 -8.87
C ARG A 32 40.40 9.37 -8.11
N ARG A 33 41.12 8.64 -7.26
CA ARG A 33 40.53 7.61 -6.40
C ARG A 33 39.53 8.22 -5.41
N ALA A 34 39.89 9.34 -4.78
CA ALA A 34 38.99 10.07 -3.87
C ALA A 34 37.67 10.48 -4.56
N ARG A 35 37.71 11.05 -5.77
CA ARG A 35 36.50 11.44 -6.51
C ARG A 35 35.69 10.26 -7.05
N LEU A 36 36.32 9.13 -7.40
CA LEU A 36 35.61 7.91 -7.80
C LEU A 36 34.89 7.28 -6.61
N VAL A 37 35.55 7.22 -5.45
CA VAL A 37 34.95 6.81 -4.18
C VAL A 37 33.82 7.75 -3.78
N THR A 38 33.99 9.07 -3.93
CA THR A 38 32.94 10.05 -3.63
C THR A 38 31.73 9.91 -4.57
N ASN A 39 31.95 9.64 -5.86
CA ASN A 39 30.87 9.41 -6.82
C ASN A 39 30.13 8.08 -6.57
N VAL A 40 30.84 7.01 -6.19
CA VAL A 40 30.23 5.72 -5.81
C VAL A 40 29.46 5.88 -4.50
N LEU A 41 30.02 6.57 -3.50
CA LEU A 41 29.32 6.89 -2.25
C LEU A 41 28.12 7.81 -2.47
N GLN A 42 28.18 8.80 -3.37
CA GLN A 42 27.02 9.61 -3.77
C GLN A 42 25.97 8.83 -4.56
N ARG A 43 26.36 7.77 -5.30
CA ARG A 43 25.43 6.93 -6.04
C ARG A 43 24.77 5.92 -5.11
N CYS A 44 25.53 5.34 -4.18
CA CYS A 44 25.02 4.55 -3.07
C CYS A 44 24.11 5.39 -2.18
N SER A 45 24.49 6.63 -1.83
CA SER A 45 23.66 7.53 -1.03
C SER A 45 22.37 7.91 -1.74
N ARG A 46 22.38 8.08 -3.08
CA ARG A 46 21.16 8.32 -3.86
C ARG A 46 20.26 7.08 -3.96
N VAL A 47 20.82 5.88 -3.98
CA VAL A 47 20.05 4.62 -3.98
C VAL A 47 19.51 4.35 -2.58
N THR A 48 20.29 4.56 -1.52
CA THR A 48 19.82 4.49 -0.14
C THR A 48 18.85 5.60 0.21
N ASP A 49 19.00 6.82 -0.33
CA ASP A 49 18.00 7.89 -0.18
C ASP A 49 16.74 7.59 -1.02
N ARG A 50 16.85 6.84 -2.12
CA ARG A 50 15.69 6.42 -2.92
C ARG A 50 14.96 5.27 -2.23
N LEU A 51 15.68 4.35 -1.58
CA LEU A 51 15.14 3.30 -0.69
C LEU A 51 14.61 3.88 0.64
N ALA A 52 15.27 4.87 1.21
CA ALA A 52 14.86 5.57 2.43
C ALA A 52 13.66 6.50 2.19
N ARG A 53 13.53 7.08 0.99
CA ARG A 53 12.30 7.76 0.55
C ARG A 53 11.16 6.79 0.22
N MET A 54 11.45 5.52 -0.06
CA MET A 54 10.43 4.45 -0.04
C MET A 54 10.10 4.02 1.39
N ASN A 55 11.01 4.20 2.35
CA ASN A 55 10.80 4.08 3.80
C ASN A 55 10.31 5.38 4.46
N ALA A 56 9.76 6.34 3.69
CA ALA A 56 9.09 7.50 4.28
C ALA A 56 8.03 7.01 5.28
N PRO A 57 7.96 7.59 6.49
CA PRO A 57 7.24 7.02 7.62
C PRO A 57 5.82 6.70 7.21
N ALA A 58 5.40 5.45 7.46
CA ALA A 58 4.05 4.91 7.35
C ALA A 58 2.98 5.98 7.55
N CYS A 59 2.64 6.60 6.42
CA CYS A 59 2.03 7.91 6.43
C CYS A 59 0.55 7.71 6.70
N SER A 60 0.13 8.25 7.84
CA SER A 60 -1.20 8.20 8.43
C SER A 60 -2.33 8.46 7.43
N LEU A 61 -3.06 7.41 7.03
CA LEU A 61 -4.50 7.56 6.72
C LEU A 61 -5.33 7.85 8.00
N LEU A 62 -4.70 7.89 9.18
CA LEU A 62 -5.34 8.17 10.47
C LEU A 62 -6.28 9.41 10.49
N PRO A 63 -6.01 10.54 9.83
CA PRO A 63 -6.95 11.68 9.79
C PRO A 63 -8.13 11.49 8.81
N ARG A 64 -8.18 10.38 8.05
CA ARG A 64 -9.15 10.12 6.97
C ARG A 64 -9.87 8.76 7.11
N ARG A 65 -9.97 8.19 8.31
CA ARG A 65 -10.74 6.95 8.51
C ARG A 65 -12.22 7.11 8.16
N GLY A 66 -12.83 8.24 8.54
CA GLY A 66 -14.23 8.58 8.25
C GLY A 66 -14.61 8.44 6.76
N PRO A 67 -13.96 9.17 5.81
CA PRO A 67 -14.31 9.06 4.40
C PRO A 67 -14.04 7.68 3.80
N VAL A 68 -13.04 6.94 4.30
CA VAL A 68 -12.80 5.54 3.86
C VAL A 68 -13.94 4.64 4.32
N LEU A 69 -14.35 4.74 5.59
CA LEU A 69 -15.50 4.00 6.13
C LEU A 69 -16.79 4.35 5.38
N ALA A 70 -17.03 5.63 5.10
CA ALA A 70 -18.19 6.07 4.35
C ALA A 70 -18.20 5.51 2.92
N ALA A 71 -17.06 5.49 2.23
CA ALA A 71 -16.95 4.90 0.90
C ALA A 71 -17.20 3.38 0.90
N LEU A 72 -16.67 2.66 1.89
CA LEU A 72 -16.90 1.22 2.07
C LEU A 72 -18.37 0.92 2.42
N ALA A 73 -18.98 1.74 3.27
CA ALA A 73 -20.40 1.64 3.61
C ALA A 73 -21.28 1.90 2.40
N LEU A 74 -20.99 2.94 1.61
CA LEU A 74 -21.71 3.25 0.38
C LEU A 74 -21.57 2.12 -0.65
N GLY A 75 -20.36 1.58 -0.83
CA GLY A 75 -20.13 0.42 -1.70
C GLY A 75 -20.89 -0.82 -1.25
N SER A 76 -20.93 -1.08 0.06
CA SER A 76 -21.70 -2.17 0.67
C SER A 76 -23.20 -1.99 0.46
N LEU A 77 -23.72 -0.77 0.68
CA LEU A 77 -25.12 -0.43 0.44
C LEU A 77 -25.49 -0.59 -1.03
N ALA A 78 -24.61 -0.20 -1.96
CA ALA A 78 -24.82 -0.42 -3.39
C ALA A 78 -24.90 -1.92 -3.74
N SER A 79 -24.05 -2.76 -3.16
CA SER A 79 -24.13 -4.22 -3.31
C SER A 79 -25.44 -4.80 -2.77
N VAL A 80 -25.88 -4.36 -1.60
CA VAL A 80 -27.17 -4.78 -1.02
C VAL A 80 -28.33 -4.31 -1.91
N ALA A 81 -28.27 -3.11 -2.46
CA ALA A 81 -29.27 -2.59 -3.39
C ALA A 81 -29.36 -3.42 -4.68
N LEU A 82 -28.23 -3.84 -5.25
CA LEU A 82 -28.21 -4.74 -6.42
C LEU A 82 -28.89 -6.08 -6.11
N LEU A 83 -28.62 -6.65 -4.94
CA LEU A 83 -29.26 -7.89 -4.49
C LEU A 83 -30.76 -7.71 -4.25
N PHE A 84 -31.16 -6.59 -3.65
CA PHE A 84 -32.57 -6.28 -3.43
C PHE A 84 -33.32 -6.06 -4.76
N PHE A 85 -32.72 -5.36 -5.72
CA PHE A 85 -33.30 -5.20 -7.05
C PHE A 85 -33.50 -6.55 -7.75
N ARG A 86 -32.52 -7.45 -7.66
CA ARG A 86 -32.65 -8.82 -8.15
C ARG A 86 -33.82 -9.55 -7.49
N TYR A 87 -33.99 -9.41 -6.18
CA TYR A 87 -35.11 -9.99 -5.45
C TYR A 87 -36.45 -9.41 -5.91
N ALA A 88 -36.57 -8.09 -6.01
CA ALA A 88 -37.78 -7.41 -6.47
C ALA A 88 -38.17 -7.81 -7.91
N ALA A 89 -37.20 -8.02 -8.79
CA ALA A 89 -37.45 -8.42 -10.18
C ALA A 89 -37.87 -9.90 -10.34
N THR A 90 -37.51 -10.77 -9.40
CA THR A 90 -37.73 -12.24 -9.54
C THR A 90 -38.67 -12.85 -8.52
N GLY A 91 -38.90 -12.18 -7.40
CA GLY A 91 -39.59 -12.72 -6.22
C GLY A 91 -38.85 -13.87 -5.51
N ARG A 92 -37.63 -14.25 -5.95
CA ARG A 92 -36.88 -15.39 -5.42
C ARG A 92 -35.70 -14.93 -4.59
N VAL A 93 -35.63 -15.40 -3.33
CA VAL A 93 -34.49 -15.17 -2.44
C VAL A 93 -33.29 -15.99 -2.92
N GLY A 94 -32.44 -15.38 -3.74
CA GLY A 94 -31.15 -15.92 -4.15
C GLY A 94 -30.01 -15.16 -3.46
N PHE A 95 -28.88 -15.83 -3.25
CA PHE A 95 -27.65 -15.22 -2.70
C PHE A 95 -27.78 -14.56 -1.31
N GLY A 96 -28.76 -14.94 -0.48
CA GLY A 96 -28.89 -14.42 0.89
C GLY A 96 -27.63 -14.62 1.75
N PHE A 97 -26.86 -15.68 1.49
CA PHE A 97 -25.57 -15.91 2.14
C PHE A 97 -24.54 -14.79 1.90
N LEU A 98 -24.64 -14.02 0.81
CA LEU A 98 -23.75 -12.88 0.55
C LEU A 98 -23.97 -11.75 1.56
N LEU A 99 -25.20 -11.55 2.06
CA LEU A 99 -25.47 -10.58 3.11
C LEU A 99 -24.77 -10.99 4.41
N TRP A 100 -24.85 -12.28 4.76
CA TRP A 100 -24.16 -12.83 5.91
C TRP A 100 -22.65 -12.70 5.77
N ASN A 101 -22.09 -13.06 4.61
CA ASN A 101 -20.65 -12.96 4.37
C ASN A 101 -20.18 -11.50 4.36
N LEU A 102 -20.96 -10.58 3.81
CA LEU A 102 -20.64 -9.15 3.89
C LEU A 102 -20.65 -8.64 5.32
N PHE A 103 -21.63 -9.04 6.14
CA PHE A 103 -21.66 -8.72 7.56
C PHE A 103 -20.39 -9.22 8.27
N LEU A 104 -20.00 -10.49 8.04
CA LEU A 104 -18.76 -11.05 8.57
C LEU A 104 -17.51 -10.29 8.07
N ALA A 105 -17.52 -9.77 6.85
CA ALA A 105 -16.41 -9.00 6.29
C ALA A 105 -16.21 -7.63 6.99
N TRP A 106 -17.24 -7.06 7.61
CA TRP A 106 -17.14 -5.82 8.39
C TRP A 106 -16.50 -6.04 9.77
N ILE A 107 -16.64 -7.23 10.36
CA ILE A 107 -16.16 -7.54 11.71
C ILE A 107 -14.63 -7.31 11.87
N PRO A 108 -13.76 -7.82 10.98
CA PRO A 108 -12.31 -7.58 11.07
C PRO A 108 -11.97 -6.09 11.04
N LEU A 109 -12.64 -5.30 10.22
CA LEU A 109 -12.38 -3.87 10.16
C LEU A 109 -12.68 -3.17 11.49
N GLY A 110 -13.78 -3.55 12.15
CA GLY A 110 -14.13 -3.08 13.49
C GLY A 110 -13.08 -3.46 14.52
N PHE A 111 -12.64 -4.72 14.54
CA PHE A 111 -11.59 -5.17 15.46
C PHE A 111 -10.24 -4.52 15.19
N ALA A 112 -9.85 -4.31 13.92
CA ALA A 112 -8.63 -3.57 13.57
C ALA A 112 -8.68 -2.12 14.09
N GLN A 113 -9.84 -1.48 14.05
CA GLN A 113 -10.02 -0.13 14.59
C GLN A 113 -9.80 -0.08 16.11
N LEU A 114 -10.37 -1.04 16.85
CA LEU A 114 -10.21 -1.17 18.30
C LEU A 114 -8.78 -1.55 18.69
N ALA A 115 -8.16 -2.50 17.97
CA ALA A 115 -6.77 -2.90 18.18
C ALA A 115 -5.79 -1.74 17.94
N CYS A 116 -6.12 -0.82 17.03
CA CYS A 116 -5.32 0.36 16.75
C CYS A 116 -5.70 1.59 17.59
N TRP A 117 -6.61 1.46 18.55
CA TRP A 117 -7.09 2.60 19.35
C TRP A 117 -5.95 3.17 20.21
N PRO A 118 -5.59 4.46 20.05
CA PRO A 118 -4.37 4.99 20.65
C PRO A 118 -4.45 5.15 22.17
N ARG A 119 -5.65 5.31 22.74
CA ARG A 119 -5.86 5.52 24.17
C ARG A 119 -5.75 4.26 25.03
N TRP A 120 -5.71 3.08 24.42
CA TRP A 120 -5.72 1.82 25.17
C TRP A 120 -4.30 1.27 25.40
N PRO A 121 -4.00 0.71 26.59
CA PRO A 121 -2.74 0.03 26.83
C PRO A 121 -2.62 -1.21 25.92
N LEU A 122 -1.41 -1.77 25.79
CA LEU A 122 -1.16 -2.87 24.84
C LEU A 122 -2.02 -4.09 25.16
N TRP A 123 -2.17 -4.44 26.44
CA TRP A 123 -2.87 -5.65 26.87
C TRP A 123 -4.36 -5.60 26.51
N SER A 124 -5.00 -4.44 26.63
CA SER A 124 -6.38 -4.24 26.18
C SER A 124 -6.55 -4.29 24.66
N ARG A 125 -5.47 -4.13 23.88
CA ARG A 125 -5.50 -4.20 22.42
C ARG A 125 -5.27 -5.61 21.86
N LEU A 126 -4.53 -6.45 22.60
CA LEU A 126 -4.22 -7.83 22.20
C LEU A 126 -5.47 -8.68 21.86
N PRO A 127 -6.55 -8.70 22.67
CA PRO A 127 -7.71 -9.53 22.33
C PRO A 127 -8.36 -9.08 21.01
N PHE A 128 -8.43 -7.77 20.76
CA PHE A 128 -8.95 -7.26 19.49
C PHE A 128 -8.04 -7.54 18.30
N ALA A 129 -6.71 -7.54 18.50
CA ALA A 129 -5.78 -7.93 17.44
C ALA A 129 -5.88 -9.43 17.12
N ALA A 130 -6.05 -10.28 18.13
CA ALA A 130 -6.27 -11.71 17.96
C ALA A 130 -7.61 -11.98 17.26
N ALA A 131 -8.69 -11.34 17.73
CA ALA A 131 -10.02 -11.44 17.10
C ALA A 131 -10.01 -10.92 15.66
N TRP A 132 -9.32 -9.80 15.40
CA TRP A 132 -9.11 -9.31 14.04
C TRP A 132 -8.47 -10.39 13.16
N LEU A 133 -7.37 -11.00 13.60
CA LEU A 133 -6.66 -12.02 12.81
C LEU A 133 -7.50 -13.27 12.57
N ALA A 134 -8.26 -13.72 13.58
CA ALA A 134 -9.13 -14.89 13.48
C ALA A 134 -10.31 -14.69 12.52
N PHE A 135 -10.88 -13.48 12.49
CA PHE A 135 -12.01 -13.15 11.61
C PHE A 135 -11.59 -12.61 10.25
N LEU A 136 -10.35 -12.15 10.07
CA LEU A 136 -9.87 -11.55 8.82
C LEU A 136 -10.06 -12.43 7.58
N PRO A 137 -9.85 -13.76 7.63
CA PRO A 137 -10.13 -14.63 6.50
C PRO A 137 -11.55 -14.43 5.95
N ASN A 138 -12.57 -14.23 6.81
CA ASN A 138 -13.97 -14.04 6.43
C ASN A 138 -14.19 -12.93 5.40
N ALA A 139 -13.42 -11.83 5.49
CA ALA A 139 -13.51 -10.76 4.50
C ALA A 139 -13.12 -11.23 3.09
N PHE A 140 -12.22 -12.20 2.99
CA PHE A 140 -11.74 -12.76 1.74
C PHE A 140 -12.57 -13.96 1.23
N TYR A 141 -13.46 -14.55 2.03
CA TYR A 141 -14.35 -15.65 1.60
C TYR A 141 -15.25 -15.26 0.45
N LEU A 142 -15.65 -13.98 0.37
CA LEU A 142 -16.51 -13.49 -0.70
C LEU A 142 -15.89 -13.73 -2.08
N LEU A 143 -14.55 -13.74 -2.21
CA LEU A 143 -13.88 -14.07 -3.46
C LEU A 143 -14.19 -15.50 -3.92
N THR A 144 -14.23 -16.45 -2.98
CA THR A 144 -14.55 -17.85 -3.29
C THR A 144 -16.04 -18.09 -3.53
N ASP A 145 -16.92 -17.15 -3.15
CA ASP A 145 -18.36 -17.27 -3.40
C ASP A 145 -18.75 -17.16 -4.87
N LEU A 146 -17.85 -16.65 -5.73
CA LEU A 146 -17.99 -16.65 -7.19
C LEU A 146 -18.25 -18.06 -7.75
N ILE A 147 -17.83 -19.12 -7.04
CA ILE A 147 -18.08 -20.53 -7.43
C ILE A 147 -19.58 -20.86 -7.45
N HIS A 148 -20.42 -20.11 -6.74
CA HIS A 148 -21.88 -20.31 -6.73
C HIS A 148 -22.60 -19.65 -7.91
N LEU A 149 -21.87 -18.90 -8.74
CA LEU A 149 -22.39 -18.29 -9.95
C LEU A 149 -22.76 -19.38 -10.95
N ARG A 150 -24.05 -19.50 -11.23
CA ARG A 150 -24.64 -20.41 -12.21
C ARG A 150 -25.79 -19.71 -12.88
N GLU A 151 -26.09 -20.07 -14.11
CA GLU A 151 -27.26 -19.54 -14.81
C GLU A 151 -28.54 -19.93 -14.05
N ARG A 152 -29.36 -18.92 -13.73
CA ARG A 152 -30.64 -19.10 -13.04
C ARG A 152 -31.71 -18.24 -13.71
N PRO A 153 -32.32 -18.73 -14.80
CA PRO A 153 -33.46 -18.06 -15.42
C PRO A 153 -34.54 -17.72 -14.38
N PRO A 154 -35.19 -16.54 -14.45
CA PRO A 154 -35.22 -15.62 -15.59
C PRO A 154 -34.12 -14.54 -15.61
N VAL A 155 -33.22 -14.50 -14.63
CA VAL A 155 -32.19 -13.45 -14.54
C VAL A 155 -31.01 -13.78 -15.45
N PRO A 156 -30.55 -12.82 -16.28
CA PRO A 156 -29.31 -13.01 -17.04
C PRO A 156 -28.09 -13.20 -16.14
N ILE A 157 -27.20 -14.12 -16.51
CA ILE A 157 -25.99 -14.43 -15.71
C ILE A 157 -25.09 -13.21 -15.48
N TRP A 158 -25.04 -12.26 -16.41
CA TRP A 158 -24.23 -11.05 -16.26
C TRP A 158 -24.69 -10.17 -15.10
N TRP A 159 -25.99 -10.18 -14.78
CA TRP A 159 -26.54 -9.47 -13.63
C TRP A 159 -26.10 -10.15 -12.33
N ASP A 160 -26.24 -11.48 -12.25
CA ASP A 160 -25.79 -12.26 -11.10
C ASP A 160 -24.27 -12.13 -10.90
N LEU A 161 -23.49 -12.09 -11.98
CA LEU A 161 -22.06 -11.83 -11.95
C LEU A 161 -21.76 -10.44 -11.38
N LEU A 162 -22.42 -9.38 -11.87
CA LEU A 162 -22.24 -8.02 -11.37
C LEU A 162 -22.59 -7.91 -9.89
N CYS A 163 -23.69 -8.54 -9.48
CA CYS A 163 -24.12 -8.61 -8.09
C CYS A 163 -23.05 -9.27 -7.23
N VAL A 164 -22.69 -10.53 -7.49
CA VAL A 164 -21.68 -11.26 -6.71
C VAL A 164 -20.33 -10.55 -6.72
N GLN A 165 -19.88 -10.04 -7.87
CA GLN A 165 -18.60 -9.33 -7.99
C GLN A 165 -18.57 -8.05 -7.16
N SER A 166 -19.69 -7.34 -7.03
CA SER A 166 -19.77 -6.15 -6.16
C SER A 166 -19.53 -6.50 -4.69
N PHE A 167 -20.09 -7.63 -4.22
CA PHE A 167 -19.85 -8.16 -2.87
C PHE A 167 -18.38 -8.55 -2.68
N VAL A 168 -17.80 -9.26 -3.66
CA VAL A 168 -16.37 -9.67 -3.66
C VAL A 168 -15.46 -8.45 -3.50
N TRP A 169 -15.69 -7.39 -4.28
CA TRP A 169 -14.88 -6.17 -4.19
C TRP A 169 -14.97 -5.51 -2.82
N ASN A 170 -16.18 -5.41 -2.25
CA ASN A 170 -16.35 -4.87 -0.90
C ASN A 170 -15.62 -5.71 0.14
N GLY A 171 -15.74 -7.04 0.10
CA GLY A 171 -15.04 -7.94 1.03
C GLY A 171 -13.51 -7.79 0.98
N ILE A 172 -12.94 -7.80 -0.22
CA ILE A 172 -11.49 -7.61 -0.41
C ILE A 172 -11.03 -6.24 0.10
N LEU A 173 -11.77 -5.17 -0.19
CA LEU A 173 -11.43 -3.82 0.25
C LEU A 173 -11.53 -3.69 1.78
N LEU A 174 -12.57 -4.24 2.40
CA LEU A 174 -12.71 -4.30 3.86
C LEU A 174 -11.51 -5.01 4.51
N GLY A 175 -11.15 -6.18 3.97
CA GLY A 175 -9.98 -6.96 4.39
C GLY A 175 -8.69 -6.16 4.28
N PHE A 176 -8.40 -5.58 3.11
CA PHE A 176 -7.17 -4.82 2.86
C PHE A 176 -7.09 -3.52 3.66
N VAL A 177 -8.18 -2.78 3.83
CA VAL A 177 -8.16 -1.57 4.67
C VAL A 177 -7.89 -1.94 6.13
N SER A 178 -8.48 -3.03 6.63
CA SER A 178 -8.20 -3.51 7.99
C SER A 178 -6.72 -3.89 8.17
N LEU A 179 -6.14 -4.60 7.20
CA LEU A 179 -4.73 -4.97 7.19
C LEU A 179 -3.82 -3.75 7.13
N TYR A 180 -4.16 -2.78 6.28
CA TYR A 180 -3.41 -1.55 6.15
C TYR A 180 -3.31 -0.78 7.47
N TRP A 181 -4.40 -0.70 8.25
CA TRP A 181 -4.35 -0.02 9.55
C TRP A 181 -3.43 -0.73 10.55
N VAL A 182 -3.42 -2.06 10.55
CA VAL A 182 -2.52 -2.85 11.42
C VAL A 182 -1.07 -2.71 10.94
N GLN A 183 -0.80 -2.86 9.64
CA GLN A 183 0.53 -2.68 9.06
C GLN A 183 1.06 -1.28 9.40
N GLU A 184 0.30 -0.23 9.14
CA GLU A 184 0.70 1.16 9.41
C GLU A 184 1.08 1.36 10.90
N ARG A 185 0.33 0.71 11.81
CA ARG A 185 0.62 0.75 13.26
C ARG A 185 1.94 0.05 13.59
N VAL A 186 2.20 -1.10 12.98
CA VAL A 186 3.46 -1.86 13.12
C VAL A 186 4.62 -1.05 12.56
N GLU A 187 4.45 -0.47 11.38
CA GLU A 187 5.50 0.32 10.73
C GLU A 187 5.90 1.55 11.54
N ARG A 188 4.95 2.22 12.19
CA ARG A 188 5.27 3.35 13.08
C ARG A 188 6.06 2.96 14.34
N ARG A 189 6.00 1.71 14.77
CA ARG A 189 6.69 1.24 15.98
C ARG A 189 8.00 0.53 15.68
N LEU A 190 8.04 -0.28 14.62
CA LEU A 190 9.14 -1.19 14.31
C LEU A 190 9.80 -0.90 12.96
N GLY A 191 9.23 0.00 12.15
CA GLY A 191 9.74 0.36 10.81
C GLY A 191 9.05 -0.38 9.67
N ALA A 192 9.37 0.04 8.43
CA ALA A 192 8.71 -0.44 7.21
C ALA A 192 8.87 -1.95 6.99
N PHE A 193 10.08 -2.49 7.18
CA PHE A 193 10.35 -3.91 6.93
C PHE A 193 9.50 -4.85 7.80
N PRO A 194 9.45 -4.71 9.14
CA PRO A 194 8.54 -5.50 9.97
C PRO A 194 7.05 -5.35 9.61
N GLY A 195 6.64 -4.16 9.14
CA GLY A 195 5.27 -3.94 8.67
C GLY A 195 4.90 -4.77 7.45
N TRP A 196 5.78 -4.80 6.45
CA TRP A 196 5.59 -5.62 5.26
C TRP A 196 5.69 -7.13 5.54
N CYS A 197 6.61 -7.55 6.43
CA CYS A 197 6.67 -8.93 6.89
C CYS A 197 5.37 -9.33 7.61
N CYS A 198 4.82 -8.46 8.46
CA CYS A 198 3.53 -8.66 9.11
C CYS A 198 2.41 -8.80 8.07
N ALA A 199 2.35 -7.91 7.08
CA ALA A 199 1.35 -7.98 6.02
C ALA A 199 1.44 -9.28 5.21
N ALA A 200 2.65 -9.67 4.80
CA ALA A 200 2.87 -10.92 4.07
C ALA A 200 2.45 -12.15 4.88
N LEU A 201 2.81 -12.21 6.16
CA LEU A 201 2.39 -13.28 7.07
C LEU A 201 0.87 -13.35 7.21
N VAL A 202 0.22 -12.21 7.44
CA VAL A 202 -1.23 -12.16 7.60
C VAL A 202 -1.95 -12.58 6.32
N LEU A 203 -1.48 -12.17 5.14
CA LEU A 203 -2.05 -12.60 3.87
C LEU A 203 -1.86 -14.10 3.60
N ALA A 204 -0.72 -14.67 4.01
CA ALA A 204 -0.51 -16.11 3.98
C ALA A 204 -1.48 -16.86 4.90
N LEU A 205 -1.67 -16.36 6.12
CA LEU A 205 -2.65 -16.91 7.07
C LEU A 205 -4.08 -16.78 6.54
N CYS A 206 -4.42 -15.70 5.82
CA CYS A 206 -5.72 -15.57 5.16
C CYS A 206 -5.92 -16.60 4.06
N GLY A 207 -4.92 -16.85 3.21
CA GLY A 207 -4.97 -17.91 2.21
C GLY A 207 -5.22 -19.29 2.83
N LEU A 208 -4.52 -19.58 3.94
CA LEU A 208 -4.74 -20.80 4.72
C LEU A 208 -6.13 -20.82 5.37
N GLY A 209 -6.57 -19.71 5.96
CA GLY A 209 -7.88 -19.59 6.59
C GLY A 209 -9.03 -19.84 5.61
N VAL A 210 -8.93 -19.34 4.38
CA VAL A 210 -9.91 -19.61 3.31
C VAL A 210 -9.91 -21.09 2.93
N TYR A 211 -8.74 -21.73 2.86
CA TYR A 211 -8.65 -23.18 2.63
C TYR A 211 -9.36 -23.97 3.74
N LEU A 212 -9.07 -23.64 5.00
CA LEU A 212 -9.64 -24.32 6.17
C LEU A 212 -11.18 -24.27 6.17
N GLY A 213 -11.80 -23.10 5.96
CA GLY A 213 -13.26 -23.05 5.97
C GLY A 213 -13.94 -23.46 4.67
N ARG A 214 -13.23 -23.56 3.54
CA ARG A 214 -13.82 -24.07 2.28
C ARG A 214 -13.66 -25.57 2.10
N MET A 215 -12.49 -26.11 2.41
CA MET A 215 -12.19 -27.53 2.20
C MET A 215 -12.49 -28.35 3.45
N LEU A 216 -12.12 -27.85 4.63
CA LEU A 216 -12.32 -28.55 5.90
C LEU A 216 -13.57 -28.04 6.65
N ARG A 217 -14.24 -27.00 6.13
CA ARG A 217 -15.50 -26.41 6.65
C ARG A 217 -15.41 -25.84 8.08
N TRP A 218 -14.19 -25.52 8.51
CA TRP A 218 -13.95 -24.83 9.79
C TRP A 218 -14.48 -23.40 9.77
N ASN A 219 -15.18 -23.04 10.83
CA ASN A 219 -15.62 -21.65 11.04
C ASN A 219 -14.76 -20.91 12.07
N SER A 220 -14.77 -19.58 12.03
CA SER A 220 -14.02 -18.75 13.00
C SER A 220 -14.45 -18.93 14.45
N TRP A 221 -15.68 -19.40 14.71
CA TRP A 221 -16.17 -19.70 16.07
C TRP A 221 -15.70 -21.07 16.58
N GLU A 222 -15.61 -22.08 15.70
CA GLU A 222 -15.06 -23.40 16.05
C GLU A 222 -13.58 -23.33 16.43
N LEU A 223 -12.86 -22.36 15.88
CA LEU A 223 -11.47 -22.05 16.28
C LEU A 223 -11.35 -21.68 17.77
N ALA A 224 -12.37 -21.02 18.33
CA ALA A 224 -12.40 -20.65 19.74
C ALA A 224 -12.84 -21.82 20.63
N GLU A 225 -13.72 -22.68 20.13
CA GLU A 225 -14.28 -23.81 20.88
C GLU A 225 -13.37 -25.04 20.90
N ARG A 226 -12.68 -25.34 19.79
CA ARG A 226 -11.89 -26.57 19.62
C ARG A 226 -10.49 -26.30 19.06
N PRO A 227 -9.65 -25.49 19.75
CA PRO A 227 -8.35 -25.10 19.23
C PRO A 227 -7.38 -26.28 19.04
N LEU A 228 -7.46 -27.32 19.88
CA LEU A 228 -6.56 -28.49 19.84
C LEU A 228 -6.73 -29.33 18.57
N GLU A 229 -7.95 -29.47 18.06
CA GLU A 229 -8.24 -30.21 16.84
C GLU A 229 -7.66 -29.50 15.61
N LEU A 230 -7.79 -28.16 15.55
CA LEU A 230 -7.16 -27.37 14.51
C LEU A 230 -5.63 -27.53 14.52
N PHE A 231 -5.00 -27.48 15.70
CA PHE A 231 -3.55 -27.67 15.78
C PHE A 231 -3.13 -29.05 15.26
N GLY A 232 -3.93 -30.08 15.51
CA GLY A 232 -3.72 -31.43 14.97
C GLY A 232 -3.76 -31.44 13.43
N GLU A 233 -4.77 -30.82 12.83
CA GLU A 233 -4.90 -30.71 11.36
C GLU A 233 -3.80 -29.85 10.74
N LEU A 234 -3.45 -28.73 11.36
CA LEU A 234 -2.35 -27.89 10.90
C LEU A 234 -1.02 -28.64 10.98
N TYR A 235 -0.81 -29.41 12.05
CA TYR A 235 0.39 -30.23 12.23
C TYR A 235 0.52 -31.34 11.19
N THR A 236 -0.58 -32.05 10.88
CA THR A 236 -0.57 -33.07 9.82
C THR A 236 -0.32 -32.45 8.44
N LEU A 237 -0.89 -31.27 8.18
CA LEU A 237 -0.66 -30.49 6.96
C LEU A 237 0.82 -30.09 6.81
N LEU A 238 1.46 -29.62 7.89
CA LEU A 238 2.89 -29.29 7.89
C LEU A 238 3.81 -30.51 7.76
N ARG A 239 3.43 -31.66 8.34
CA ARG A 239 4.24 -32.89 8.26
C ARG A 239 4.12 -33.63 6.93
N HIS A 240 2.99 -33.52 6.23
CA HIS A 240 2.76 -34.22 4.97
C HIS A 240 2.31 -33.30 3.83
N PRO A 241 3.08 -32.24 3.49
CA PRO A 241 2.69 -31.23 2.51
C PRO A 241 2.59 -31.79 1.07
N THR A 242 3.17 -32.96 0.80
CA THR A 242 3.15 -33.62 -0.51
C THR A 242 1.99 -34.60 -0.69
N ARG A 243 1.24 -34.93 0.37
CA ARG A 243 0.15 -35.92 0.33
C ARG A 243 -1.13 -35.34 -0.29
N ASP A 244 -1.36 -34.05 -0.12
CA ASP A 244 -2.46 -33.32 -0.76
C ASP A 244 -1.93 -32.03 -1.40
N ARG A 245 -1.69 -32.07 -2.71
CA ARG A 245 -1.22 -30.89 -3.48
C ARG A 245 -2.20 -29.72 -3.37
N THR A 246 -3.48 -29.98 -3.18
CA THR A 246 -4.52 -28.95 -3.04
C THR A 246 -4.31 -28.16 -1.76
N ALA A 247 -3.94 -28.84 -0.68
CA ALA A 247 -3.73 -28.25 0.64
C ALA A 247 -2.55 -27.27 0.71
N LEU A 248 -1.59 -27.39 -0.21
CA LEU A 248 -0.48 -26.45 -0.33
C LEU A 248 -0.72 -25.40 -1.42
N LEU A 249 -1.13 -25.82 -2.62
CA LEU A 249 -1.26 -24.94 -3.77
C LEU A 249 -2.39 -23.91 -3.59
N PHE A 250 -3.50 -24.31 -2.96
CA PHE A 250 -4.63 -23.42 -2.78
C PHE A 250 -4.28 -22.24 -1.84
N PRO A 251 -3.84 -22.44 -0.57
CA PRO A 251 -3.44 -21.33 0.29
C PRO A 251 -2.38 -20.43 -0.32
N LEU A 252 -1.37 -21.01 -0.97
CA LEU A 252 -0.26 -20.26 -1.55
C LEU A 252 -0.71 -19.38 -2.72
N SER A 253 -1.58 -19.91 -3.60
CA SER A 253 -2.12 -19.16 -4.74
C SER A 253 -2.98 -17.99 -4.27
N PHE A 254 -3.84 -18.21 -3.27
CA PHE A 254 -4.65 -17.15 -2.69
C PHE A 254 -3.80 -16.12 -1.96
N ALA A 255 -2.80 -16.55 -1.19
CA ALA A 255 -1.86 -15.64 -0.53
C ALA A 255 -1.09 -14.77 -1.54
N ALA A 256 -0.61 -15.36 -2.63
CA ALA A 256 0.05 -14.63 -3.70
C ALA A 256 -0.88 -13.63 -4.39
N PHE A 257 -2.11 -14.05 -4.73
CA PHE A 257 -3.14 -13.19 -5.31
C PHE A 257 -3.46 -11.99 -4.40
N TYR A 258 -3.76 -12.25 -3.12
CA TYR A 258 -4.03 -11.19 -2.14
C TYR A 258 -2.82 -10.28 -1.95
N GLY A 259 -1.60 -10.84 -1.92
CA GLY A 259 -0.34 -10.09 -1.85
C GLY A 259 -0.17 -9.09 -2.99
N VAL A 260 -0.40 -9.54 -4.23
CA VAL A 260 -0.33 -8.67 -5.42
C VAL A 260 -1.39 -7.57 -5.35
N CYS A 261 -2.65 -7.94 -5.10
CA CYS A 261 -3.74 -6.95 -5.01
C CYS A 261 -3.52 -5.93 -3.90
N TYR A 262 -3.01 -6.37 -2.74
CA TYR A 262 -2.69 -5.49 -1.63
C TYR A 262 -1.53 -4.54 -1.96
N ALA A 263 -0.47 -5.03 -2.59
CA ALA A 263 0.64 -4.20 -3.05
C ALA A 263 0.19 -3.15 -4.07
N MET A 264 -0.70 -3.51 -5.00
CA MET A 264 -1.31 -2.58 -5.95
C MET A 264 -2.09 -1.47 -5.24
N LEU A 265 -2.93 -1.84 -4.27
CA LEU A 265 -3.69 -0.87 -3.46
C LEU A 265 -2.75 0.08 -2.71
N TRP A 266 -1.67 -0.45 -2.12
CA TRP A 266 -0.69 0.35 -1.40
C TRP A 266 0.01 1.37 -2.32
N VAL A 267 0.43 0.96 -3.51
CA VAL A 267 1.04 1.86 -4.51
C VAL A 267 0.06 2.95 -4.94
N LEU A 268 -1.18 2.58 -5.28
CA LEU A 268 -2.24 3.51 -5.68
C LEU A 268 -2.55 4.53 -4.58
N ALA A 269 -2.64 4.08 -3.32
CA ALA A 269 -2.82 4.96 -2.18
C ALA A 269 -1.64 5.94 -2.01
N GLY A 270 -0.42 5.50 -2.33
CA GLY A 270 0.79 6.33 -2.34
C GLY A 270 0.82 7.39 -3.45
N LEU A 271 0.27 7.11 -4.64
CA LEU A 271 0.29 8.04 -5.79
C LEU A 271 -0.45 9.36 -5.49
N ARG A 272 -1.57 9.30 -4.77
CA ARG A 272 -2.41 10.48 -4.46
C ARG A 272 -1.74 11.50 -3.52
N ARG A 273 -0.59 11.18 -2.94
CA ARG A 273 0.11 12.01 -1.93
C ARG A 273 1.23 12.89 -2.49
N ARG A 274 1.78 12.57 -3.67
CA ARG A 274 2.88 13.35 -4.28
C ARG A 274 2.59 14.77 -4.81
N PRO A 275 1.35 15.33 -4.90
CA PRO A 275 1.20 16.67 -5.46
C PRO A 275 1.51 17.87 -4.55
N ARG A 276 1.60 17.72 -3.21
CA ARG A 276 1.62 18.91 -2.31
C ARG A 276 2.98 19.41 -1.85
N GLU A 277 4.03 18.60 -1.92
CA GLU A 277 5.38 19.06 -1.52
C GLU A 277 6.00 20.00 -2.56
N HIS A 278 5.64 19.89 -3.84
CA HIS A 278 6.18 20.78 -4.88
C HIS A 278 5.52 22.15 -4.92
N VAL A 279 4.25 22.29 -4.55
CA VAL A 279 3.57 23.60 -4.52
C VAL A 279 4.03 24.42 -3.30
N ALA A 280 4.12 23.79 -2.12
CA ALA A 280 4.60 24.47 -0.91
C ALA A 280 6.08 24.92 -0.99
N ALA A 281 6.92 24.20 -1.76
CA ALA A 281 8.31 24.58 -1.98
C ALA A 281 8.49 25.72 -3.00
N LEU A 282 7.49 25.97 -3.85
CA LEU A 282 7.48 27.11 -4.77
C LEU A 282 7.03 28.39 -4.04
N ASP A 283 6.10 28.27 -3.10
CA ASP A 283 5.60 29.41 -2.31
C ASP A 283 6.64 29.94 -1.31
N THR A 284 7.44 29.07 -0.68
CA THR A 284 8.53 29.47 0.24
C THR A 284 9.69 30.15 -0.50
N ASN A 285 10.02 29.72 -1.72
CA ASN A 285 11.07 30.35 -2.52
C ASN A 285 10.64 31.74 -3.04
N SER A 286 9.36 31.95 -3.34
CA SER A 286 8.85 33.26 -3.78
C SER A 286 8.81 34.30 -2.64
N THR A 287 8.44 33.88 -1.43
CA THR A 287 8.44 34.73 -0.23
C THR A 287 9.86 35.06 0.25
N GLN A 288 10.81 34.12 0.17
CA GLN A 288 12.22 34.40 0.48
C GLN A 288 12.90 35.30 -0.58
N ALA A 289 12.56 35.13 -1.86
CA ALA A 289 13.05 36.03 -2.91
C ALA A 289 12.52 37.47 -2.75
N ALA A 290 11.26 37.63 -2.35
CA ALA A 290 10.68 38.95 -2.05
C ALA A 290 11.34 39.61 -0.83
N ALA A 291 11.61 38.86 0.25
CA ALA A 291 12.28 39.36 1.45
C ALA A 291 13.76 39.75 1.22
N CYS A 292 14.46 39.04 0.33
CA CYS A 292 15.86 39.36 0.01
C CYS A 292 15.99 40.61 -0.88
N THR A 293 14.91 41.00 -1.58
CA THR A 293 14.89 42.19 -2.44
C THR A 293 14.63 43.47 -1.63
N SER A 294 13.88 43.40 -0.53
CA SER A 294 13.61 44.58 0.32
C SER A 294 14.79 44.99 1.21
N VAL A 295 15.65 44.05 1.62
CA VAL A 295 16.81 44.34 2.49
C VAL A 295 17.97 45.02 1.74
N ARG A 296 18.07 44.86 0.42
CA ARG A 296 19.12 45.52 -0.40
C ARG A 296 18.86 47.01 -0.68
N ALA A 297 17.70 47.55 -0.33
CA ALA A 297 17.34 48.94 -0.62
C ALA A 297 17.71 49.96 0.47
N CYS A 298 18.24 49.53 1.62
CA CYS A 298 18.62 50.43 2.72
C CYS A 298 20.12 50.37 3.03
N THR A 299 20.94 51.05 2.23
CA THR A 299 22.26 51.54 2.68
C THR A 299 22.49 52.95 2.11
N PRO A 300 22.49 54.01 2.93
CA PRO A 300 22.95 55.32 2.47
C PRO A 300 24.49 55.34 2.52
N ARG A 301 25.11 55.60 1.37
CA ARG A 301 26.51 56.04 1.30
C ARG A 301 26.61 57.44 1.91
N SER A 302 27.42 57.61 2.93
CA SER A 302 28.08 58.90 3.20
C SER A 302 29.57 58.65 3.41
N THR A 303 30.36 59.34 2.60
CA THR A 303 31.82 59.37 2.55
C THR A 303 32.35 60.41 3.54
N PRO A 304 33.48 60.18 4.25
CA PRO A 304 34.22 61.27 4.86
C PRO A 304 35.21 61.83 3.83
N SER A 305 35.12 63.13 3.53
CA SER A 305 36.20 63.86 2.86
C SER A 305 37.10 64.48 3.95
N SER A 306 38.40 64.38 3.71
CA SER A 306 39.49 64.84 4.57
C SER A 306 39.84 66.31 4.33
N ALA A 307 40.15 67.00 5.43
CA ALA A 307 41.24 67.96 5.66
C ALA A 307 41.33 69.30 4.89
N SER A 308 41.84 70.28 5.65
CA SER A 308 42.33 71.65 5.36
C SER A 308 41.32 72.71 4.97
#